data_AF-A0A5S6R286-F1
#
_entry.id   AF-A0A5S6R286-F1
#
_cell.length_a   1.000
_cell.length_b   1.000
_cell.length_c   1.000
_cell.angle_alpha   90.00
_cell.angle_beta   90.00
_cell.angle_gamma   90.00
#
_symmetry.space_group_name_H-M   'P 1'
#
loop_
_entity.id
_entity.type
_entity.pdbx_description
1 polymer ?
#
loop_
_entity_poly.entity_id
_entity_poly.type
_entity_poly.pdbx_seq_one_letter_code
_entity_poly.pdbx_strand_id
1 'polypeptide(L)'
;MPTDGKSKALELNNQIVRMRALIGQARFRLMRKCIRRIKQMKKRSLPEEKMKRLERKMERLGEELEALKHLKYDDASKFALVNTKSLTELNVQKETPARDRALYKLVTLPIVVDCVNDYRSKHPNWHQEVPFHLQRLGLQYKLKRAKKAELAKIRKANRSSAAVETEENNSPKKIDRQGRFGTALVSKLKIEKADSQTVDLGGASFANNDLSSSQNATLSVVTDASDAGNSDQSEVDDFFIMERSEVPPNSQPKVGKKKKKKVIV
;
A
#
# COMPACT_ATOMS: atom_id res chain seq x y z
N MET A 1 -21.65 26.94 11.33
CA MET A 1 -21.38 27.29 9.92
C MET A 1 -20.39 26.30 9.36
N PRO A 2 -20.72 25.48 8.35
CA PRO A 2 -19.74 24.56 7.78
C PRO A 2 -18.75 25.35 6.93
N THR A 3 -17.52 25.47 7.42
CA THR A 3 -16.37 26.00 6.70
C THR A 3 -15.89 24.99 5.65
N ASP A 4 -15.37 25.52 4.55
CA ASP A 4 -14.62 24.85 3.47
C ASP A 4 -15.42 24.21 2.31
N GLY A 5 -15.81 25.06 1.36
CA GLY A 5 -16.28 24.66 0.03
C GLY A 5 -15.20 24.08 -0.87
N LYS A 6 -14.48 23.04 -0.43
CA LYS A 6 -13.62 22.23 -1.33
C LYS A 6 -14.54 21.27 -2.09
N SER A 7 -14.34 21.17 -3.41
CA SER A 7 -15.13 20.22 -4.22
C SER A 7 -14.89 18.79 -3.70
N LYS A 8 -15.96 18.00 -3.47
CA LYS A 8 -15.86 16.59 -3.03
C LYS A 8 -14.90 15.75 -3.88
N ALA A 9 -14.80 16.05 -5.18
CA ALA A 9 -13.85 15.41 -6.08
C ALA A 9 -12.37 15.73 -5.74
N LEU A 10 -12.08 16.94 -5.27
CA LEU A 10 -10.76 17.36 -4.80
C LEU A 10 -10.42 16.66 -3.48
N GLU A 11 -11.37 16.53 -2.56
CA GLU A 11 -11.18 15.81 -1.30
C GLU A 11 -10.86 14.34 -1.53
N LEU A 12 -11.61 13.67 -2.41
CA LEU A 12 -11.32 12.31 -2.82
C LEU A 12 -9.92 12.18 -3.42
N ASN A 13 -9.50 13.13 -4.26
CA ASN A 13 -8.15 13.13 -4.83
C ASN A 13 -7.09 13.24 -3.74
N ASN A 14 -7.27 14.17 -2.80
CA ASN A 14 -6.37 14.34 -1.67
C ASN A 14 -6.30 13.06 -0.82
N GLN A 15 -7.43 12.38 -0.62
CA GLN A 15 -7.46 11.09 0.07
C GLN A 15 -6.64 10.03 -0.67
N ILE A 16 -6.81 9.89 -1.99
CA ILE A 16 -6.02 8.95 -2.82
C ILE A 16 -4.53 9.24 -2.69
N VAL A 17 -4.14 10.52 -2.71
CA VAL A 17 -2.73 10.92 -2.55
C VAL A 17 -2.20 10.57 -1.16
N ARG A 18 -2.97 10.83 -0.09
CA ARG A 18 -2.58 10.47 1.29
C ARG A 18 -2.42 8.96 1.46
N MET A 19 -3.30 8.17 0.85
CA MET A 19 -3.23 6.71 0.90
C MET A 19 -1.94 6.14 0.29
N ARG A 20 -1.22 6.86 -0.60
CA ARG A 20 -0.01 6.33 -1.26
C ARG A 20 1.06 5.87 -0.28
N ALA A 21 1.35 6.66 0.75
CA ALA A 21 2.37 6.32 1.75
C ALA A 21 1.95 5.08 2.55
N LEU A 22 0.69 5.05 2.97
CA LEU A 22 0.08 3.93 3.69
C LEU A 22 0.07 2.64 2.85
N ILE A 23 -0.32 2.74 1.58
CA ILE A 23 -0.30 1.61 0.63
C ILE A 23 1.13 1.13 0.39
N GLY A 24 2.11 2.04 0.31
CA GLY A 24 3.53 1.67 0.25
C GLY A 24 3.97 0.85 1.47
N GLN A 25 3.56 1.26 2.67
CA GLN A 25 3.81 0.53 3.91
C GLN A 25 3.12 -0.84 3.92
N ALA A 26 1.84 -0.89 3.54
CA ALA A 26 1.05 -2.12 3.44
C ALA A 26 1.68 -3.11 2.44
N ARG A 27 2.10 -2.62 1.27
CA ARG A 27 2.81 -3.40 0.25
C ARG A 27 4.11 -3.97 0.80
N PHE A 28 4.92 -3.16 1.49
CA PHE A 28 6.16 -3.63 2.09
C PHE A 28 5.90 -4.76 3.12
N ARG A 29 4.91 -4.58 4.00
CA ARG A 29 4.50 -5.60 4.98
C ARG A 29 4.09 -6.90 4.29
N LEU A 30 3.27 -6.80 3.24
CA LEU A 30 2.79 -7.95 2.47
C LEU A 30 3.94 -8.67 1.76
N MET A 31 4.80 -7.93 1.05
CA MET A 31 5.98 -8.50 0.38
C MET A 31 6.87 -9.24 1.38
N ARG A 32 7.18 -8.64 2.54
CA ARG A 32 7.99 -9.27 3.58
C ARG A 32 7.33 -10.53 4.12
N LYS A 33 6.01 -10.55 4.28
CA LYS A 33 5.22 -11.73 4.69
C LYS A 33 5.33 -12.85 3.65
N CYS A 34 5.16 -12.54 2.36
CA CYS A 34 5.33 -13.51 1.27
C CYS A 34 6.75 -14.09 1.21
N ILE A 35 7.78 -13.25 1.30
CA ILE A 35 9.19 -13.70 1.30
C ILE A 35 9.45 -14.64 2.47
N ARG A 36 8.99 -14.30 3.68
CA ARG A 36 9.15 -15.17 4.86
C ARG A 36 8.46 -16.52 4.66
N ARG A 37 7.22 -16.52 4.14
CA ARG A 37 6.47 -17.76 3.84
C ARG A 37 7.19 -18.63 2.82
N ILE A 38 7.68 -18.05 1.72
CA ILE A 38 8.49 -18.79 0.73
C ILE A 38 9.74 -19.39 1.38
N LYS A 39 10.46 -18.63 2.21
CA LYS A 39 11.65 -19.14 2.92
C LYS A 39 11.31 -20.27 3.90
N GLN A 40 10.18 -20.18 4.61
CA GLN A 40 9.73 -21.23 5.51
C GLN A 40 9.34 -22.50 4.74
N MET A 41 8.64 -22.36 3.63
CA MET A 41 8.27 -23.48 2.76
C MET A 41 9.51 -24.18 2.20
N LYS A 42 10.51 -23.43 1.71
CA LYS A 42 11.79 -23.98 1.22
C LYS A 42 12.57 -24.82 2.24
N LYS A 43 12.38 -24.58 3.54
CA LYS A 43 13.07 -25.32 4.61
C LYS A 43 12.38 -26.63 4.97
N ARG A 44 11.12 -26.84 4.56
CA ARG A 44 10.37 -28.05 4.88
C ARG A 44 10.82 -29.17 3.96
N SER A 45 11.24 -30.29 4.53
CA SER A 45 11.41 -31.55 3.81
C SER A 45 10.15 -32.38 4.01
N LEU A 46 9.52 -32.80 2.91
CA LEU A 46 8.23 -33.49 2.89
C LEU A 46 8.27 -34.61 1.83
N PRO A 47 7.39 -35.61 1.92
CA PRO A 47 7.21 -36.61 0.86
C PRO A 47 6.93 -35.95 -0.51
N GLU A 48 7.38 -36.59 -1.59
CA GLU A 48 7.45 -36.00 -2.94
C GLU A 48 6.11 -35.39 -3.43
N GLU A 49 4.98 -36.05 -3.16
CA GLU A 49 3.66 -35.53 -3.54
C GLU A 49 3.30 -34.22 -2.83
N LYS A 50 3.60 -34.14 -1.52
CA LYS A 50 3.37 -32.94 -0.70
C LYS A 50 4.35 -31.83 -1.11
N MET A 51 5.57 -32.20 -1.51
CA MET A 51 6.58 -31.28 -2.03
C MET A 51 6.12 -30.60 -3.33
N LYS A 52 5.60 -31.36 -4.31
CA LYS A 52 5.03 -30.79 -5.55
C LYS A 52 3.86 -29.83 -5.30
N ARG A 53 3.04 -30.07 -4.28
CA ARG A 53 1.96 -29.13 -3.88
C ARG A 53 2.54 -27.85 -3.27
N LEU A 54 3.58 -27.97 -2.46
CA LEU A 54 4.26 -26.85 -1.81
C LEU A 54 5.03 -25.97 -2.81
N GLU A 55 5.69 -26.58 -3.80
CA GLU A 55 6.34 -25.86 -4.90
C GLU A 55 5.35 -24.99 -5.70
N ARG A 56 4.19 -25.55 -6.07
CA ARG A 56 3.10 -24.79 -6.71
C ARG A 56 2.56 -23.65 -5.83
N LYS A 57 2.55 -23.82 -4.50
CA LYS A 57 2.20 -22.72 -3.57
C LYS A 57 3.29 -21.64 -3.56
N MET A 58 4.56 -22.02 -3.57
CA MET A 58 5.69 -21.08 -3.61
C MET A 58 5.75 -20.29 -4.91
N GLU A 59 5.52 -20.94 -6.05
CA GLU A 59 5.46 -20.30 -7.37
C GLU A 59 4.35 -19.24 -7.40
N ARG A 60 3.13 -19.59 -6.96
CA ARG A 60 2.02 -18.64 -6.85
C ARG A 60 2.34 -17.42 -5.97
N LEU A 61 3.03 -17.61 -4.84
CA LEU A 61 3.50 -16.50 -4.01
C LEU A 61 4.60 -15.67 -4.70
N GLY A 62 5.42 -16.30 -5.53
CA GLY A 62 6.43 -15.63 -6.37
C GLY A 62 5.79 -14.71 -7.41
N GLU A 63 4.77 -15.19 -8.12
CA GLU A 63 3.98 -14.40 -9.06
C GLU A 63 3.30 -13.20 -8.37
N GLU A 64 2.69 -13.42 -7.19
CA GLU A 64 2.09 -12.34 -6.41
C GLU A 64 3.13 -11.30 -5.99
N LEU A 65 4.33 -11.72 -5.62
CA LEU A 65 5.41 -10.82 -5.24
C LEU A 65 5.87 -9.96 -6.42
N GLU A 66 5.97 -10.55 -7.62
CA GLU A 66 6.29 -9.81 -8.83
C GLU A 66 5.18 -8.83 -9.18
N ALA A 67 3.92 -9.25 -9.11
CA ALA A 67 2.77 -8.38 -9.31
C ALA A 67 2.73 -7.20 -8.33
N LEU A 68 3.05 -7.43 -7.04
CA LEU A 68 3.11 -6.37 -6.02
C LEU A 68 4.15 -5.29 -6.35
N LYS A 69 5.26 -5.63 -7.00
CA LYS A 69 6.30 -4.66 -7.38
C LYS A 69 5.78 -3.65 -8.40
N HIS A 70 4.98 -4.11 -9.35
CA HIS A 70 4.47 -3.32 -10.48
C HIS A 70 3.10 -2.68 -10.21
N LEU A 71 2.48 -2.99 -9.08
CA LEU A 71 1.19 -2.42 -8.71
C LEU A 71 1.31 -0.91 -8.41
N LYS A 72 0.44 -0.11 -9.04
CA LYS A 72 0.38 1.34 -8.81
C LYS A 72 -0.41 1.65 -7.53
N TYR A 73 0.12 2.56 -6.73
CA TYR A 73 -0.51 2.96 -5.46
C TYR A 73 -1.89 3.60 -5.66
N ASP A 74 -2.06 4.39 -6.72
CA ASP A 74 -3.34 5.02 -7.03
C ASP A 74 -4.41 3.99 -7.40
N ASP A 75 -4.03 2.96 -8.15
CA ASP A 75 -4.97 1.90 -8.56
C ASP A 75 -5.44 1.12 -7.32
N ALA A 76 -4.52 0.79 -6.41
CA ALA A 76 -4.85 0.17 -5.14
C ALA A 76 -5.76 1.03 -4.26
N SER A 77 -5.46 2.33 -4.15
CA SER A 77 -6.26 3.27 -3.35
C SER A 77 -7.68 3.44 -3.88
N LYS A 78 -7.83 3.56 -5.21
CA LYS A 78 -9.16 3.65 -5.87
C LYS A 78 -9.97 2.38 -5.67
N PHE A 79 -9.34 1.22 -5.86
CA PHE A 79 -10.00 -0.06 -5.63
C PHE A 79 -10.43 -0.20 -4.17
N ALA A 80 -9.57 0.16 -3.21
CA ALA A 80 -9.88 0.12 -1.78
C ALA A 80 -11.10 0.96 -1.39
N LEU A 81 -11.19 2.18 -1.90
CA LEU A 81 -12.29 3.09 -1.57
C LEU A 81 -13.64 2.57 -2.10
N VAL A 82 -13.65 1.92 -3.27
CA VAL A 82 -14.86 1.38 -3.90
C VAL A 82 -15.24 0.00 -3.37
N ASN A 83 -14.26 -0.83 -2.97
CA ASN A 83 -14.47 -2.22 -2.63
C ASN A 83 -15.21 -2.37 -1.28
N THR A 84 -16.35 -3.07 -1.30
CA THR A 84 -17.11 -3.45 -0.10
C THR A 84 -16.74 -4.83 0.43
N LYS A 85 -16.10 -5.65 -0.40
CA LYS A 85 -15.95 -7.09 -0.14
C LYS A 85 -14.72 -7.40 0.71
N SER A 86 -14.85 -8.37 1.60
CA SER A 86 -13.72 -8.97 2.30
C SER A 86 -12.89 -9.88 1.38
N LEU A 87 -11.70 -10.30 1.81
CA LEU A 87 -10.83 -11.18 1.00
C LEU A 87 -11.50 -12.53 0.68
N THR A 88 -12.31 -13.06 1.60
CA THR A 88 -13.05 -14.31 1.42
C THR A 88 -14.17 -14.15 0.39
N GLU A 89 -14.88 -13.02 0.42
CA GLU A 89 -15.95 -12.69 -0.54
C GLU A 89 -15.43 -12.38 -1.95
N LEU A 90 -14.17 -11.98 -2.09
CA LEU A 90 -13.53 -11.78 -3.39
C LEU A 90 -13.23 -13.08 -4.14
N ASN A 91 -13.39 -14.24 -3.47
CA ASN A 91 -13.29 -15.58 -4.04
C ASN A 91 -12.07 -15.76 -4.97
N VAL A 92 -10.86 -15.60 -4.41
CA VAL A 92 -9.61 -15.76 -5.16
C VAL A 92 -9.45 -17.22 -5.59
N GLN A 93 -9.73 -17.49 -6.86
CA GLN A 93 -9.60 -18.80 -7.48
C GLN A 93 -8.20 -18.99 -8.08
N LYS A 94 -7.92 -20.21 -8.56
CA LYS A 94 -6.65 -20.54 -9.22
C LYS A 94 -6.47 -19.78 -10.53
N GLU A 95 -7.59 -19.50 -11.20
CA GLU A 95 -7.68 -18.81 -12.48
C GLU A 95 -7.54 -17.28 -12.32
N THR A 96 -7.71 -16.76 -11.11
CA THR A 96 -7.57 -15.31 -10.84
C THR A 96 -6.15 -14.87 -11.16
N PRO A 97 -5.94 -13.83 -11.98
CA PRO A 97 -4.60 -13.41 -12.38
C PRO A 97 -3.80 -12.90 -11.18
N ALA A 98 -2.49 -13.15 -11.18
CA ALA A 98 -1.59 -12.82 -10.06
C ALA A 98 -1.68 -11.35 -9.62
N ARG A 99 -1.90 -10.44 -10.57
CA ARG A 99 -2.13 -9.01 -10.31
C ARG A 99 -3.33 -8.75 -9.41
N ASP A 100 -4.44 -9.41 -9.69
CA ASP A 100 -5.69 -9.19 -8.95
C ASP A 100 -5.62 -9.85 -7.59
N ARG A 101 -5.04 -11.06 -7.50
CA ARG A 101 -4.76 -11.72 -6.21
C ARG A 101 -3.92 -10.82 -5.29
N ALA A 102 -2.84 -10.25 -5.83
CA ALA A 102 -1.97 -9.32 -5.11
C ALA A 102 -2.71 -8.04 -4.68
N LEU A 103 -3.52 -7.46 -5.58
CA LEU A 103 -4.31 -6.26 -5.30
C LEU A 103 -5.33 -6.51 -4.17
N TYR A 104 -6.07 -7.62 -4.23
CA TYR A 104 -7.09 -7.97 -3.24
C TYR A 104 -6.45 -8.20 -1.86
N LYS A 105 -5.36 -8.96 -1.80
CA LYS A 105 -4.60 -9.19 -0.56
C LYS A 105 -4.03 -7.88 0.01
N LEU A 106 -3.59 -6.95 -0.85
CA LEU A 106 -3.05 -5.67 -0.41
C LEU A 106 -4.12 -4.77 0.21
N VAL A 107 -5.26 -4.65 -0.47
CA VAL A 107 -6.33 -3.71 -0.10
C VAL A 107 -7.13 -4.18 1.11
N THR A 108 -7.17 -5.49 1.35
CA THR A 108 -7.85 -6.09 2.51
C THR A 108 -6.98 -6.14 3.76
N LEU A 109 -5.76 -5.58 3.74
CA LEU A 109 -4.94 -5.46 4.94
C LEU A 109 -5.57 -4.50 5.95
N PRO A 110 -5.50 -4.79 7.27
CA PRO A 110 -6.11 -3.98 8.32
C PRO A 110 -5.78 -2.50 8.20
N ILE A 111 -4.50 -2.15 8.05
CA ILE A 111 -4.03 -0.77 7.92
C ILE A 111 -4.72 0.01 6.79
N VAL A 112 -5.05 -0.66 5.68
CA VAL A 112 -5.74 -0.04 4.54
C VAL A 112 -7.23 0.05 4.82
N VAL A 113 -7.82 -1.03 5.35
CA VAL A 113 -9.24 -1.11 5.71
C VAL A 113 -9.61 -0.04 6.73
N ASP A 114 -8.79 0.15 7.77
CA ASP A 114 -9.01 1.17 8.80
C ASP A 114 -9.04 2.58 8.20
N CYS A 115 -8.07 2.89 7.32
CA CYS A 115 -8.03 4.17 6.61
C CYS A 115 -9.26 4.40 5.71
N VAL A 116 -9.74 3.34 5.06
CA VAL A 116 -10.96 3.41 4.23
C VAL A 116 -12.20 3.60 5.11
N ASN A 117 -12.29 2.92 6.25
CA ASN A 117 -13.40 3.05 7.18
C ASN A 117 -13.45 4.46 7.81
N ASP A 118 -12.30 5.04 8.15
CA ASP A 118 -12.19 6.43 8.60
C ASP A 118 -12.72 7.41 7.56
N TYR A 119 -12.44 7.16 6.27
CA TYR A 119 -13.00 7.95 5.19
C TYR A 119 -14.52 7.77 5.09
N ARG A 120 -15.01 6.52 5.10
CA ARG A 120 -16.45 6.21 5.00
C ARG A 120 -17.27 6.81 6.13
N SER A 121 -16.72 6.85 7.35
CA SER A 121 -17.39 7.47 8.50
C SER A 121 -17.69 8.98 8.30
N LYS A 122 -16.84 9.67 7.53
CA LYS A 122 -16.97 11.10 7.21
C LYS A 122 -17.84 11.36 5.98
N HIS A 123 -18.08 10.34 5.17
CA HIS A 123 -18.81 10.44 3.91
C HIS A 123 -19.94 9.40 3.85
N PRO A 124 -21.14 9.69 4.41
CA PRO A 124 -22.25 8.74 4.46
C PRO A 124 -22.68 8.21 3.08
N ASN A 125 -22.57 9.03 2.03
CA ASN A 125 -22.95 8.67 0.66
C ASN A 125 -21.76 8.20 -0.20
N TRP A 126 -20.69 7.69 0.42
CA TRP A 126 -19.46 7.32 -0.29
C TRP A 126 -19.69 6.30 -1.42
N HIS A 127 -20.68 5.40 -1.28
CA HIS A 127 -21.00 4.35 -2.25
C HIS A 127 -21.43 4.91 -3.61
N GLN A 128 -22.05 6.08 -3.62
CA GLN A 128 -22.42 6.80 -4.86
C GLN A 128 -21.36 7.83 -5.24
N GLU A 129 -20.88 8.60 -4.27
CA GLU A 129 -19.98 9.74 -4.51
C GLU A 129 -18.61 9.29 -5.01
N VAL A 130 -18.02 8.25 -4.42
CA VAL A 130 -16.67 7.80 -4.77
C VAL A 130 -16.62 7.29 -6.22
N PRO A 131 -17.45 6.33 -6.66
CA PRO A 131 -17.43 5.88 -8.05
C PRO A 131 -17.71 7.03 -9.04
N PHE A 132 -18.69 7.88 -8.73
CA PHE A 132 -19.04 9.02 -9.57
C PHE A 132 -17.87 10.00 -9.75
N HIS A 133 -17.19 10.37 -8.67
CA HIS A 133 -16.05 11.26 -8.73
C HIS A 133 -14.83 10.61 -9.39
N LEU A 134 -14.58 9.32 -9.17
CA LEU A 134 -13.51 8.59 -9.85
C LEU A 134 -13.70 8.57 -11.37
N GLN A 135 -14.93 8.33 -11.84
CA GLN A 135 -15.26 8.37 -13.26
C GLN A 135 -15.00 9.77 -13.85
N ARG A 136 -15.49 10.81 -13.18
CA ARG A 136 -15.35 12.20 -13.64
C ARG A 136 -13.88 12.66 -13.66
N LEU A 137 -13.11 12.35 -12.61
CA LEU A 137 -11.67 12.63 -12.57
C LEU A 137 -10.94 11.90 -13.70
N GLY A 138 -11.28 10.63 -13.94
CA GLY A 138 -10.71 9.84 -15.05
C GLY A 138 -10.91 10.51 -16.41
N LEU A 139 -12.10 11.02 -16.69
CA LEU A 139 -12.39 11.77 -17.92
C LEU A 139 -11.57 13.07 -18.01
N GLN A 140 -11.51 13.84 -16.92
CA GLN A 140 -10.70 15.07 -16.87
C GLN A 140 -9.22 14.82 -17.16
N TYR A 141 -8.64 13.76 -16.58
CA TYR A 141 -7.26 13.39 -16.84
C TYR A 141 -7.01 12.95 -18.29
N LYS A 142 -7.95 12.21 -18.89
CA LYS A 142 -7.87 11.83 -20.31
C LYS A 142 -7.90 13.04 -21.22
N LEU A 143 -8.84 13.96 -21.01
CA LEU A 143 -8.95 15.21 -21.79
C LEU A 143 -7.70 16.09 -21.65
N LYS A 144 -7.20 16.27 -20.42
CA LYS A 144 -5.97 17.03 -20.16
C LYS A 144 -4.76 16.40 -20.84
N ARG A 145 -4.66 15.06 -20.84
CA ARG A 145 -3.57 14.33 -21.52
C ARG A 145 -3.65 14.49 -23.04
N ALA A 146 -4.84 14.39 -23.63
CA ALA A 146 -5.05 14.62 -25.06
C ALA A 146 -4.68 16.04 -25.47
N LYS A 147 -5.17 17.07 -24.76
CA LYS A 147 -4.82 18.47 -25.01
C LYS A 147 -3.31 18.71 -24.92
N LYS A 148 -2.63 18.11 -23.94
CA LYS A 148 -1.17 18.22 -23.79
C LYS A 148 -0.42 17.56 -24.96
N ALA A 149 -0.91 16.42 -25.46
CA ALA A 149 -0.33 15.72 -26.60
C ALA A 149 -0.48 16.55 -27.89
N GLU A 150 -1.66 17.12 -28.14
CA GLU A 150 -1.88 18.01 -29.29
C GLU A 150 -0.99 19.25 -29.24
N LEU A 151 -0.90 19.92 -28.09
CA LEU A 151 0.02 21.05 -27.91
C LEU A 151 1.49 20.66 -28.13
N ALA A 152 1.89 19.42 -27.81
CA ALA A 152 3.24 18.94 -28.08
C ALA A 152 3.49 18.71 -29.58
N LYS A 153 2.48 18.22 -30.32
CA LYS A 153 2.55 18.08 -31.78
C LYS A 153 2.68 19.43 -32.47
N ILE A 154 1.87 20.41 -32.07
CA ILE A 154 1.93 21.79 -32.60
C ILE A 154 3.33 22.39 -32.36
N ARG A 155 3.86 22.26 -31.13
CA ARG A 155 5.23 22.73 -30.83
C ARG A 155 6.29 22.04 -31.67
N LYS A 156 6.15 20.74 -31.95
CA LYS A 156 7.08 20.00 -32.80
C LYS A 156 7.01 20.46 -34.25
N ALA A 157 5.80 20.67 -34.79
CA ALA A 157 5.58 21.17 -36.14
C ALA A 157 6.18 22.58 -36.34
N ASN A 158 5.97 23.48 -35.38
CA ASN A 158 6.56 24.83 -35.43
C ASN A 158 8.09 24.83 -35.29
N ARG A 159 8.66 23.85 -34.60
CA ARG A 159 10.13 23.68 -34.50
C ARG A 159 10.73 23.14 -35.79
N SER A 160 10.01 22.28 -36.53
CA SER A 160 10.44 21.81 -37.84
C SER A 160 10.30 22.85 -38.95
N SER A 161 9.33 23.76 -38.87
CA SER A 161 9.21 24.87 -39.84
C SER A 161 10.26 25.96 -39.61
N ALA A 162 10.63 26.25 -38.35
CA ALA A 162 11.68 27.23 -38.03
C ALA A 162 13.11 26.74 -38.34
N ALA A 163 13.33 25.44 -38.56
CA ALA A 163 14.64 24.90 -38.95
C ALA A 163 14.88 24.91 -40.47
N VAL A 164 13.86 25.24 -41.28
CA VAL A 164 13.95 25.30 -42.75
C VAL A 164 14.19 26.73 -43.25
N GLU A 165 13.96 27.76 -42.42
CA GLU A 165 14.17 29.18 -42.78
C GLU A 165 15.59 29.71 -42.46
N THR A 166 16.59 28.85 -42.25
CA THR A 166 17.99 29.27 -42.00
C THR A 166 18.97 28.57 -42.95
N GLU A 167 18.70 28.61 -44.25
CA GLU A 167 19.59 28.15 -45.32
C GLU A 167 19.76 29.23 -46.41
N GLU A 168 19.94 30.51 -46.05
CA GLU A 168 20.59 31.49 -46.93
C GLU A 168 21.32 32.53 -46.08
N ASN A 169 22.59 32.26 -45.77
CA ASN A 169 23.72 33.21 -45.73
C ASN A 169 24.93 32.53 -45.08
N ASN A 170 25.76 31.93 -45.92
CA ASN A 170 27.01 31.30 -45.55
C ASN A 170 28.10 32.37 -45.28
N SER A 171 28.65 32.42 -44.07
CA SER A 171 30.02 32.91 -43.86
C SER A 171 30.72 32.02 -42.82
N PRO A 172 31.90 31.44 -43.15
CA PRO A 172 32.52 30.42 -42.31
C PRO A 172 33.31 31.07 -41.16
N LYS A 173 32.95 30.77 -39.91
CA LYS A 173 33.82 31.03 -38.75
C LYS A 173 34.52 29.73 -38.33
N LYS A 174 35.84 29.82 -38.32
CA LYS A 174 36.82 28.77 -38.01
C LYS A 174 36.47 28.03 -36.72
N ILE A 175 36.61 26.71 -36.78
CA ILE A 175 36.55 25.79 -35.65
C ILE A 175 37.97 25.70 -35.07
N ASP A 176 38.17 26.25 -33.87
CA ASP A 176 39.34 25.90 -33.07
C ASP A 176 39.00 24.67 -32.23
N ARG A 177 39.69 23.57 -32.56
CA ARG A 177 39.71 22.31 -31.82
C ARG A 177 40.62 22.44 -30.61
N GLN A 178 40.08 22.76 -29.43
CA GLN A 178 40.70 22.37 -28.17
C GLN A 178 39.62 21.91 -27.18
N GLY A 179 39.71 20.63 -26.82
CA GLY A 179 38.78 19.99 -25.91
C GLY A 179 38.87 20.55 -24.49
N ARG A 180 37.71 20.69 -23.84
CA ARG A 180 37.62 20.75 -22.39
C ARG A 180 36.27 20.19 -21.94
N PHE A 181 36.29 18.95 -21.49
CA PHE A 181 35.30 18.42 -20.56
C PHE A 181 35.34 19.27 -19.28
N GLY A 182 34.19 19.70 -18.77
CA GLY A 182 34.10 20.32 -17.45
C GLY A 182 33.01 21.37 -17.32
N THR A 183 31.92 20.98 -16.65
CA THR A 183 31.21 21.72 -15.59
C THR A 183 31.39 23.25 -15.55
N ALA A 184 30.31 23.99 -15.82
CA ALA A 184 29.99 25.26 -15.15
C ALA A 184 28.48 25.50 -15.32
N LEU A 185 27.70 25.36 -14.24
CA LEU A 185 27.27 26.45 -13.34
C LEU A 185 26.35 27.46 -14.07
N VAL A 186 25.06 27.44 -13.77
CA VAL A 186 24.44 28.32 -12.75
C VAL A 186 24.58 29.79 -13.13
N SER A 187 23.51 30.37 -13.68
CA SER A 187 23.05 31.73 -13.33
C SER A 187 21.84 32.14 -14.18
N LYS A 188 20.61 31.98 -13.65
CA LYS A 188 19.50 32.96 -13.75
C LYS A 188 18.25 32.43 -13.04
N LEU A 189 18.32 32.35 -11.72
CA LEU A 189 17.14 32.51 -10.88
C LEU A 189 17.36 33.79 -10.07
N LYS A 190 16.65 34.85 -10.45
CA LYS A 190 16.51 36.05 -9.65
C LYS A 190 15.23 35.86 -8.84
N ILE A 191 15.38 35.45 -7.59
CA ILE A 191 14.34 35.55 -6.57
C ILE A 191 14.95 36.43 -5.49
N GLU A 192 14.40 37.63 -5.37
CA GLU A 192 14.74 38.59 -4.34
C GLU A 192 14.29 38.05 -2.97
N LYS A 193 15.20 38.12 -1.99
CA LYS A 193 14.94 37.94 -0.57
C LYS A 193 14.94 39.32 0.08
N ALA A 194 14.00 39.51 0.99
CA ALA A 194 14.07 40.33 2.21
C ALA A 194 13.06 39.65 3.16
N ASP A 195 13.24 39.49 4.47
CA ASP A 195 14.30 39.69 5.46
C ASP A 195 13.85 38.82 6.67
N SER A 196 14.77 38.07 7.32
CA SER A 196 15.25 38.31 8.71
C SER A 196 14.22 37.91 9.79
N GLN A 197 14.46 37.20 10.92
CA GLN A 197 15.58 36.86 11.81
C GLN A 197 15.18 35.55 12.55
N THR A 198 16.00 34.49 12.64
CA THR A 198 16.98 34.17 13.70
C THR A 198 16.52 34.34 15.15
N VAL A 199 16.38 33.24 15.90
CA VAL A 199 17.10 33.04 17.17
C VAL A 199 17.29 31.55 17.48
N ASP A 200 18.55 31.25 17.73
CA ASP A 200 19.15 30.06 18.30
C ASP A 200 18.82 29.94 19.80
N LEU A 201 18.97 28.75 20.38
CA LEU A 201 19.54 28.48 21.71
C LEU A 201 19.32 27.02 22.15
N GLY A 202 20.43 26.30 22.32
CA GLY A 202 20.74 25.35 23.41
C GLY A 202 19.80 24.16 23.62
N GLY A 203 20.25 22.90 23.54
CA GLY A 203 21.42 22.34 24.20
C GLY A 203 20.98 21.60 25.47
N ALA A 204 21.05 20.26 25.47
CA ALA A 204 21.32 19.42 26.65
C ALA A 204 21.34 17.93 26.29
N SER A 205 22.49 17.34 26.53
CA SER A 205 22.83 15.92 26.64
C SER A 205 22.11 15.20 27.78
N PHE A 206 21.76 13.92 27.64
CA PHE A 206 21.79 12.86 28.69
C PHE A 206 21.75 11.50 27.95
N ALA A 207 22.83 10.71 27.94
CA ALA A 207 23.29 9.75 28.96
C ALA A 207 22.90 8.31 28.60
N ASN A 208 23.92 7.46 28.59
CA ASN A 208 23.89 6.02 28.31
C ASN A 208 23.06 5.25 29.34
N ASN A 209 22.49 4.11 28.95
CA ASN A 209 22.57 2.92 29.80
C ASN A 209 22.48 1.62 28.99
N ASP A 210 23.23 0.65 29.50
CA ASP A 210 23.68 -0.60 28.89
C ASP A 210 23.03 -1.82 29.62
N LEU A 211 23.38 -3.04 29.20
CA LEU A 211 23.17 -4.37 29.83
C LEU A 211 21.78 -5.08 29.62
N SER A 212 21.70 -6.20 28.87
CA SER A 212 21.98 -7.64 29.21
C SER A 212 20.79 -8.30 29.98
N SER A 213 20.38 -9.57 29.92
CA SER A 213 20.87 -10.87 29.45
C SER A 213 19.75 -11.94 29.67
N SER A 214 19.85 -13.09 29.00
CA SER A 214 19.40 -14.45 29.39
C SER A 214 18.04 -15.06 28.99
N GLN A 215 18.16 -16.05 28.09
CA GLN A 215 17.80 -17.47 28.19
C GLN A 215 16.43 -17.90 28.76
N ASN A 216 15.66 -18.68 27.99
CA ASN A 216 15.47 -20.11 28.27
C ASN A 216 14.69 -20.84 27.15
N ALA A 217 15.12 -22.06 26.88
CA ALA A 217 14.53 -23.03 25.97
C ALA A 217 13.48 -23.88 26.69
N THR A 218 12.42 -24.32 25.98
CA THR A 218 11.84 -25.64 26.26
C THR A 218 11.18 -26.24 25.01
N LEU A 219 11.67 -27.43 24.68
CA LEU A 219 11.16 -28.41 23.73
C LEU A 219 10.06 -29.22 24.42
N SER A 220 8.96 -29.53 23.73
CA SER A 220 8.20 -30.76 24.00
C SER A 220 7.46 -31.25 22.75
N VAL A 221 7.87 -32.44 22.33
CA VAL A 221 7.35 -33.32 21.28
C VAL A 221 6.28 -34.23 21.89
N VAL A 222 5.16 -34.43 21.18
CA VAL A 222 4.27 -35.63 21.06
C VAL A 222 2.95 -35.14 20.43
N THR A 223 2.18 -35.80 19.54
CA THR A 223 2.15 -37.14 18.96
C THR A 223 1.28 -37.10 17.69
N ASP A 224 1.52 -38.08 16.84
CA ASP A 224 0.84 -38.44 15.59
C ASP A 224 -0.58 -38.97 15.83
N ALA A 225 -1.55 -38.55 15.00
CA ALA A 225 -2.79 -39.27 14.74
C ALA A 225 -3.42 -38.76 13.43
N SER A 226 -3.51 -39.70 12.50
CA SER A 226 -4.16 -39.67 11.18
C SER A 226 -5.61 -39.19 11.19
N ASP A 227 -5.96 -38.34 10.21
CA ASP A 227 -7.31 -38.37 9.62
C ASP A 227 -7.26 -38.06 8.12
N ALA A 228 -7.87 -38.95 7.36
CA ALA A 228 -7.97 -38.93 5.91
C ALA A 228 -9.27 -38.22 5.52
N GLY A 229 -9.17 -36.91 5.25
CA GLY A 229 -10.29 -36.09 4.81
C GLY A 229 -9.96 -35.31 3.55
N ASN A 230 -10.34 -35.88 2.42
CA ASN A 230 -10.38 -35.24 1.11
C ASN A 230 -11.35 -34.04 1.12
N SER A 231 -10.83 -32.80 1.09
CA SER A 231 -11.63 -31.62 0.69
C SER A 231 -10.71 -30.51 0.18
N ASP A 232 -10.47 -30.49 -1.13
CA ASP A 232 -9.77 -29.42 -1.85
C ASP A 232 -10.72 -28.25 -2.14
N GLN A 233 -11.50 -27.84 -1.13
CA GLN A 233 -12.34 -26.66 -1.14
C GLN A 233 -11.74 -25.61 -0.20
N SER A 234 -11.29 -24.51 -0.80
CA SER A 234 -10.98 -23.23 -0.15
C SER A 234 -10.20 -23.33 1.17
N GLU A 235 -8.90 -23.61 1.06
CA GLU A 235 -7.95 -23.21 2.10
C GLU A 235 -7.83 -21.68 2.03
N VAL A 236 -8.79 -21.00 2.67
CA VAL A 236 -8.70 -19.58 2.99
C VAL A 236 -7.35 -19.37 3.62
N ASP A 237 -6.46 -18.65 2.92
CA ASP A 237 -5.16 -18.25 3.44
C ASP A 237 -5.38 -17.80 4.89
N ASP A 238 -4.68 -18.44 5.85
CA ASP A 238 -4.51 -18.03 7.25
C ASP A 238 -3.84 -16.63 7.28
N PHE A 239 -4.57 -15.65 6.78
CA PHE A 239 -4.13 -14.31 6.48
C PHE A 239 -4.39 -13.42 7.70
N PHE A 240 -5.36 -13.82 8.56
CA PHE A 240 -5.94 -13.00 9.64
C PHE A 240 -5.96 -13.60 11.06
N ILE A 241 -5.55 -14.86 11.30
CA ILE A 241 -5.83 -15.51 12.60
C ILE A 241 -4.88 -15.09 13.75
N MET A 242 -3.78 -14.35 13.52
CA MET A 242 -2.81 -14.06 14.60
C MET A 242 -2.88 -12.66 15.24
N GLU A 243 -3.93 -11.87 15.05
CA GLU A 243 -4.02 -10.52 15.64
C GLU A 243 -5.42 -10.21 16.19
N ARG A 244 -5.88 -11.03 17.14
CA ARG A 244 -6.86 -10.61 18.16
C ARG A 244 -6.37 -11.07 19.51
N SER A 245 -5.85 -10.11 20.28
CA SER A 245 -5.62 -10.24 21.71
C SER A 245 -6.91 -10.62 22.43
N GLU A 246 -6.76 -11.58 23.33
CA GLU A 246 -7.77 -12.07 24.23
C GLU A 246 -8.39 -10.91 25.03
N VAL A 247 -9.71 -10.78 24.94
CA VAL A 247 -10.50 -9.99 25.89
C VAL A 247 -10.84 -10.94 27.05
N PRO A 248 -10.37 -10.69 28.29
CA PRO A 248 -10.76 -11.53 29.42
C PRO A 248 -12.25 -11.32 29.75
N PRO A 249 -12.99 -12.38 30.13
CA PRO A 249 -14.39 -12.25 30.51
C PRO A 249 -14.51 -11.45 31.81
N ASN A 250 -15.13 -10.27 31.70
CA ASN A 250 -15.48 -9.42 32.82
C ASN A 250 -16.59 -10.07 33.66
N SER A 251 -16.36 -10.02 34.97
CA SER A 251 -17.15 -10.45 36.11
C SER A 251 -18.68 -10.29 36.01
N GLN A 252 -19.39 -11.37 36.34
CA GLN A 252 -20.80 -11.31 36.73
C GLN A 252 -20.93 -11.09 38.25
N PRO A 253 -21.93 -10.31 38.72
CA PRO A 253 -22.15 -10.07 40.14
C PRO A 253 -22.84 -11.27 40.83
N LYS A 254 -22.30 -11.69 41.98
CA LYS A 254 -22.90 -12.70 42.86
C LYS A 254 -24.16 -12.14 43.53
N VAL A 255 -25.34 -12.58 43.10
CA VAL A 255 -26.61 -12.36 43.81
C VAL A 255 -26.77 -13.41 44.92
N GLY A 256 -27.09 -12.95 46.13
CA GLY A 256 -26.97 -13.67 47.40
C GLY A 256 -27.93 -14.86 47.60
N LYS A 257 -27.42 -15.86 48.33
CA LYS A 257 -28.19 -16.99 48.87
C LYS A 257 -29.07 -16.52 50.03
N LYS A 258 -30.39 -16.48 49.85
CA LYS A 258 -31.36 -16.37 50.95
C LYS A 258 -31.48 -17.71 51.68
N LYS A 259 -31.18 -17.71 52.99
CA LYS A 259 -31.46 -18.81 53.92
C LYS A 259 -32.98 -18.96 54.08
N LYS A 260 -33.56 -20.12 53.77
CA LYS A 260 -34.90 -20.50 54.24
C LYS A 260 -34.75 -21.14 55.63
N LYS A 261 -35.29 -20.47 56.66
CA LYS A 261 -35.57 -21.08 57.98
C LYS A 261 -36.71 -22.10 57.80
N LYS A 262 -36.48 -23.33 58.23
CA LYS A 262 -37.49 -24.38 58.35
C LYS A 262 -38.13 -24.19 59.74
N VAL A 263 -39.41 -23.80 59.77
CA VAL A 263 -40.25 -23.83 60.97
C VAL A 263 -40.86 -25.23 61.04
N ILE A 264 -40.67 -25.91 62.16
CA ILE A 264 -41.30 -27.18 62.49
C ILE A 264 -42.39 -26.86 63.51
N VAL A 265 -43.62 -27.23 63.20
CA VAL A 265 -44.70 -27.53 64.16
C VAL A 265 -45.20 -28.91 63.79
#